data_AF-A0A2D8A9S3-F1
#
_entry.id   AF-A0A2D8A9S3-F1
#
_cell.length_a   1.000
_cell.length_b   1.000
_cell.length_c   1.000
_cell.angle_alpha   90.00
_cell.angle_beta   90.00
_cell.angle_gamma   90.00
#
_symmetry.space_group_name_H-M   'P 1'
#
loop_
_entity.id
_entity.type
_entity.pdbx_description
1 polymer ?
#
loop_
_entity_poly.entity_id
_entity_poly.type
_entity_poly.pdbx_seq_one_letter_code
_entity_poly.pdbx_strand_id
1 'polypeptide(L)'
;MMKALATVILVTIATLLTGCLSGREFVSVEEKFSKQESASGIHLVQKGDNLFSIAWRYGVDYRQLASANSIYSPYTIYPGQKIDVRNINRKSASTKPVHVEKPSKVPTKNSTPVTVPAQISQNPPEKPGIQAETDWKWPANGRLIGYFSTKKPVSKGIDITGSLGESVSAAAAGTVVYAGQGLRGYGNLVIIKHDDTYLSAYAHTSRILVREQEVVKAGQKIAEIGSTGTDKVKLHFEIRRNGKPVDPLEYLPSRSG
;
A
#
# COMPACT_ATOMS: atom_id res chain seq x y z
N MET A 1 74.41 13.37 -3.56
CA MET A 1 73.47 12.28 -3.91
C MET A 1 72.39 12.02 -2.86
N MET A 2 72.70 11.94 -1.56
CA MET A 2 71.67 11.62 -0.53
C MET A 2 70.55 12.66 -0.37
N LYS A 3 70.82 13.96 -0.60
CA LYS A 3 69.78 15.00 -0.49
C LYS A 3 68.73 14.93 -1.60
N ALA A 4 69.09 14.47 -2.80
CA ALA A 4 68.16 14.32 -3.92
C ALA A 4 67.25 13.09 -3.75
N LEU A 5 67.75 12.04 -3.10
CA LEU A 5 66.96 10.83 -2.83
C LEU A 5 65.86 11.10 -1.78
N ALA A 6 66.15 11.91 -0.76
CA ALA A 6 65.19 12.27 0.27
C ALA A 6 64.04 13.15 -0.27
N THR A 7 64.32 14.09 -1.19
CA THR A 7 63.27 14.90 -1.83
C THR A 7 62.41 14.09 -2.78
N VAL A 8 62.97 13.13 -3.51
CA VAL A 8 62.18 12.25 -4.40
C VAL A 8 61.26 11.32 -3.59
N ILE A 9 61.71 10.83 -2.43
CA ILE A 9 60.89 9.99 -1.53
C ILE A 9 59.77 10.83 -0.87
N LEU A 10 60.05 12.08 -0.47
CA LEU A 10 59.03 12.94 0.15
C LEU A 10 57.93 13.37 -0.86
N VAL A 11 58.30 13.61 -2.12
CA VAL A 11 57.35 13.98 -3.19
C VAL A 11 56.52 12.78 -3.66
N THR A 12 57.08 11.56 -3.64
CA THR A 12 56.32 10.34 -3.97
C THR A 12 55.34 9.92 -2.87
N ILE A 13 55.63 10.18 -1.59
CA ILE A 13 54.68 9.94 -0.49
C ILE A 13 53.53 10.95 -0.51
N ALA A 14 53.77 12.20 -0.93
CA ALA A 14 52.75 13.24 -1.02
C ALA A 14 51.74 13.00 -2.18
N THR A 15 52.15 12.36 -3.27
CA THR A 15 51.26 12.06 -4.42
C THR A 15 50.44 10.77 -4.24
N LEU A 16 50.77 9.94 -3.27
CA LEU A 16 50.00 8.73 -2.90
C LEU A 16 48.83 9.01 -1.92
N LEU A 17 48.68 10.25 -1.44
CA LEU A 17 47.62 10.65 -0.50
C LEU A 17 46.44 11.40 -1.14
N THR A 18 46.49 11.68 -2.45
CA THR A 18 45.31 12.10 -3.23
C THR A 18 44.44 10.89 -3.58
N GLY A 19 43.93 10.21 -2.54
CA GLY A 19 42.77 9.36 -2.68
C GLY A 19 41.58 10.26 -2.98
N CYS A 20 40.96 10.09 -4.14
CA CYS A 20 39.70 10.73 -4.47
C CYS A 20 38.71 10.49 -3.33
N LEU A 21 38.45 11.53 -2.53
CA LEU A 21 37.29 11.61 -1.67
C LEU A 21 36.08 11.88 -2.56
N SER A 22 35.78 10.93 -3.45
CA SER A 22 34.51 10.89 -4.15
C SER A 22 33.46 10.70 -3.07
N GLY A 23 32.76 11.80 -2.76
CA GLY A 23 31.68 11.81 -1.80
C GLY A 23 30.82 10.57 -2.03
N ARG A 24 30.70 9.73 -1.01
CA ARG A 24 29.62 8.77 -0.95
C ARG A 24 28.35 9.61 -0.87
N GLU A 25 27.79 9.94 -2.02
CA GLU A 25 26.39 10.31 -2.12
C GLU A 25 25.64 9.16 -1.47
N PHE A 26 25.13 9.40 -0.25
CA PHE A 26 24.14 8.57 0.38
C PHE A 26 22.87 8.69 -0.46
N VAL A 27 22.84 7.96 -1.57
CA VAL A 27 21.61 7.66 -2.30
C VAL A 27 20.81 6.81 -1.33
N SER A 28 19.77 7.42 -0.73
CA SER A 28 18.80 6.71 0.09
C SER A 28 18.40 5.44 -0.65
N VAL A 29 18.40 4.31 0.06
CA VAL A 29 17.97 3.00 -0.43
C VAL A 29 16.67 3.13 -1.23
N GLU A 30 15.77 4.02 -0.81
CA GLU A 30 14.52 4.43 -1.48
C GLU A 30 14.69 4.85 -2.96
N GLU A 31 15.72 5.62 -3.33
CA GLU A 31 15.93 6.07 -4.72
C GLU A 31 16.34 4.91 -5.64
N LYS A 32 17.08 3.92 -5.13
CA LYS A 32 17.43 2.71 -5.91
C LYS A 32 16.23 1.79 -6.14
N PHE A 33 15.19 1.85 -5.30
CA PHE A 33 13.97 1.03 -5.44
C PHE A 33 12.78 1.81 -6.03
N SER A 34 12.88 3.14 -6.17
CA SER A 34 11.89 4.00 -6.81
C SER A 34 11.81 3.85 -8.33
N LYS A 35 12.64 3.00 -8.97
CA LYS A 35 12.47 2.69 -10.40
C LYS A 35 11.19 1.85 -10.54
N GLN A 36 10.06 2.56 -10.64
CA GLN A 36 8.76 2.03 -10.96
C GLN A 36 8.95 1.06 -12.13
N GLU A 37 8.64 -0.21 -11.89
CA GLU A 37 8.41 -1.13 -12.99
C GLU A 37 7.15 -0.60 -13.64
N SER A 38 7.35 0.30 -14.61
CA SER A 38 6.24 0.97 -15.27
C SER A 38 5.35 -0.11 -15.84
N ALA A 39 4.04 0.08 -15.71
CA ALA A 39 3.01 -0.87 -16.10
C ALA A 39 3.07 -1.07 -17.65
N SER A 40 4.05 -1.85 -18.09
CA SER A 40 4.39 -2.10 -19.48
C SER A 40 4.82 -3.55 -19.60
N GLY A 41 3.93 -4.36 -20.16
CA GLY A 41 4.19 -5.74 -20.53
C GLY A 41 3.21 -6.70 -19.90
N ILE A 42 3.65 -7.94 -19.81
CA ILE A 42 2.92 -9.06 -19.21
C ILE A 42 3.63 -9.43 -17.92
N HIS A 43 2.88 -9.44 -16.83
CA HIS A 43 3.32 -10.03 -15.58
C HIS A 43 3.00 -11.53 -15.58
N LEU A 44 3.99 -12.37 -15.28
CA LEU A 44 3.79 -13.80 -15.09
C LEU A 44 3.58 -14.06 -13.60
N VAL A 45 2.38 -14.47 -13.22
CA VAL A 45 1.99 -14.69 -11.80
C VAL A 45 2.96 -15.66 -11.15
N GLN A 46 3.55 -15.25 -10.03
CA GLN A 46 4.47 -16.07 -9.25
C GLN A 46 3.76 -16.69 -8.04
N LYS A 47 4.41 -17.68 -7.42
CA LYS A 47 3.94 -18.22 -6.15
C LYS A 47 3.93 -17.11 -5.09
N GLY A 48 2.77 -16.87 -4.48
CA GLY A 48 2.58 -15.82 -3.48
C GLY A 48 2.11 -14.48 -4.06
N ASP A 49 1.97 -14.36 -5.38
CA ASP A 49 1.24 -13.24 -5.95
C ASP A 49 -0.28 -13.45 -5.77
N ASN A 50 -0.96 -12.34 -5.55
CA ASN A 50 -2.41 -12.24 -5.68
C ASN A 50 -2.72 -10.99 -6.51
N LEU A 51 -3.98 -10.82 -6.94
CA LEU A 51 -4.31 -9.71 -7.84
C LEU A 51 -4.02 -8.33 -7.21
N PHE A 52 -4.18 -8.21 -5.89
CA PHE A 52 -3.88 -6.99 -5.14
C PHE A 52 -2.38 -6.70 -5.11
N SER A 53 -1.51 -7.70 -4.89
CA SER A 53 -0.07 -7.51 -4.87
C SER A 53 0.46 -7.09 -6.24
N ILE A 54 -0.04 -7.70 -7.32
CA ILE A 54 0.33 -7.32 -8.70
C ILE A 54 -0.13 -5.89 -8.99
N ALA A 55 -1.39 -5.57 -8.69
CA ALA A 55 -1.92 -4.21 -8.87
C ALA A 55 -1.09 -3.17 -8.08
N TRP A 56 -0.73 -3.52 -6.84
CA TRP A 56 0.09 -2.68 -5.97
C TRP A 56 1.48 -2.42 -6.55
N ARG A 57 2.13 -3.47 -7.08
CA ARG A 57 3.47 -3.42 -7.70
C ARG A 57 3.50 -2.43 -8.86
N TYR A 58 2.50 -2.49 -9.73
CA TYR A 58 2.42 -1.65 -10.93
C TYR A 58 1.70 -0.31 -10.73
N GLY A 59 1.23 -0.02 -9.50
CA GLY A 59 0.55 1.24 -9.19
C GLY A 59 -0.76 1.42 -9.95
N VAL A 60 -1.52 0.34 -10.10
CA VAL A 60 -2.83 0.31 -10.77
C VAL A 60 -3.91 -0.13 -9.79
N ASP A 61 -5.16 0.21 -10.09
CA ASP A 61 -6.30 -0.29 -9.35
C ASP A 61 -6.54 -1.78 -9.65
N TYR A 62 -6.73 -2.59 -8.60
CA TYR A 62 -6.87 -4.05 -8.76
C TYR A 62 -8.12 -4.42 -9.56
N ARG A 63 -9.22 -3.65 -9.50
CA ARG A 63 -10.42 -3.93 -10.30
C ARG A 63 -10.20 -3.59 -11.76
N GLN A 64 -9.52 -2.48 -12.04
CA GLN A 64 -9.15 -2.14 -13.41
C GLN A 64 -8.25 -3.21 -14.00
N LEU A 65 -7.27 -3.69 -13.23
CA LEU A 65 -6.44 -4.83 -13.60
C LEU A 65 -7.26 -6.10 -13.83
N ALA A 66 -8.21 -6.40 -12.93
CA ALA A 66 -9.10 -7.55 -13.05
C ALA A 66 -9.90 -7.50 -14.36
N SER A 67 -10.59 -6.38 -14.59
CA SER A 67 -11.46 -6.18 -15.75
C SER A 67 -10.69 -6.24 -17.07
N ALA A 68 -9.49 -5.67 -17.13
CA ALA A 68 -8.63 -5.72 -18.31
C ALA A 68 -8.16 -7.15 -18.65
N ASN A 69 -8.17 -8.04 -17.67
CA ASN A 69 -7.73 -9.43 -17.79
C ASN A 69 -8.89 -10.43 -17.69
N SER A 70 -10.15 -9.97 -17.76
CA SER A 70 -11.35 -10.81 -17.61
C SER A 70 -11.36 -11.66 -16.34
N ILE A 71 -10.82 -11.11 -15.25
CA ILE A 71 -10.80 -11.74 -13.93
C ILE A 71 -11.96 -11.18 -13.13
N TYR A 72 -12.87 -12.06 -12.71
CA TYR A 72 -14.04 -11.72 -11.92
C TYR A 72 -13.85 -12.15 -10.46
N SER A 73 -14.68 -11.59 -9.56
CA SER A 73 -14.75 -12.06 -8.17
C SER A 73 -14.90 -13.59 -8.13
N PRO A 74 -14.14 -14.33 -7.31
CA PRO A 74 -13.32 -13.87 -6.18
C PRO A 74 -11.87 -13.46 -6.51
N TYR A 75 -11.59 -13.05 -7.75
CA TYR A 75 -10.29 -12.56 -8.23
C TYR A 75 -9.16 -13.58 -8.18
N THR A 76 -9.49 -14.86 -8.32
CA THR A 76 -8.53 -15.96 -8.32
C THR A 76 -7.59 -15.88 -9.52
N ILE A 77 -6.29 -16.02 -9.25
CA ILE A 77 -5.24 -16.15 -10.24
C ILE A 77 -4.32 -17.33 -9.87
N TYR A 78 -3.61 -17.88 -10.85
CA TYR A 78 -2.76 -19.06 -10.65
C TYR A 78 -1.32 -18.78 -11.06
N PRO A 79 -0.31 -19.37 -10.39
CA PRO A 79 1.08 -19.29 -10.84
C PRO A 79 1.23 -19.68 -12.31
N GLY A 80 2.02 -18.91 -13.06
CA GLY A 80 2.19 -19.06 -14.51
C GLY A 80 1.11 -18.39 -15.36
N GLN A 81 0.03 -17.88 -14.77
CA GLN A 81 -0.94 -17.08 -15.50
C GLN A 81 -0.29 -15.77 -15.99
N LYS A 82 -0.63 -15.36 -17.21
CA LYS A 82 -0.18 -14.10 -17.80
C LYS A 82 -1.21 -13.01 -17.49
N ILE A 83 -0.76 -11.93 -16.87
CA ILE A 83 -1.56 -10.76 -16.53
C ILE A 83 -1.02 -9.58 -17.33
N ASP A 84 -1.86 -9.01 -18.19
CA ASP A 84 -1.54 -7.77 -18.89
C ASP A 84 -1.64 -6.60 -17.91
N VAL A 85 -0.51 -5.96 -17.68
CA VAL A 85 -0.39 -4.78 -16.81
C VAL A 85 -0.19 -3.50 -17.61
N ARG A 86 -0.30 -3.54 -18.95
CA ARG A 86 -0.05 -2.38 -19.81
C ARG A 86 -1.10 -1.29 -19.63
N ASN A 87 -0.63 -0.04 -19.45
CA ASN A 87 -1.41 1.19 -19.68
C ASN A 87 -2.81 1.24 -19.04
N ILE A 88 -3.01 0.58 -17.90
CA ILE A 88 -4.33 0.50 -17.25
C ILE A 88 -4.77 1.88 -16.72
N ASN A 89 -3.81 2.76 -16.44
CA ASN A 89 -4.04 4.14 -16.01
C ASN A 89 -4.59 5.09 -17.10
N ARG A 90 -4.62 4.71 -18.39
CA ARG A 90 -5.09 5.61 -19.48
C ARG A 90 -6.61 5.64 -19.66
N LYS A 91 -7.36 4.69 -19.12
CA LYS A 91 -8.83 4.65 -19.27
C LYS A 91 -9.61 5.42 -18.20
N SER A 92 -8.94 6.06 -17.23
CA SER A 92 -9.62 6.81 -16.15
C SER A 92 -9.82 8.32 -16.43
N ALA A 93 -9.64 8.78 -17.67
CA ALA A 93 -9.89 10.18 -18.05
C ALA A 93 -11.09 10.31 -19.01
N SER A 94 -12.21 9.65 -18.74
CA SER A 94 -13.54 10.08 -19.20
C SER A 94 -14.62 9.20 -18.60
N THR A 95 -15.31 9.71 -17.58
CA THR A 95 -16.71 9.33 -17.35
C THR A 95 -17.42 10.58 -16.86
N LYS A 96 -18.12 11.23 -17.79
CA LYS A 96 -19.28 12.08 -17.46
C LYS A 96 -20.30 11.22 -16.70
N PRO A 97 -21.12 11.79 -15.80
CA PRO A 97 -22.09 11.02 -15.04
C PRO A 97 -23.13 10.43 -16.00
N VAL A 98 -23.24 9.10 -16.05
CA VAL A 98 -24.38 8.44 -16.69
C VAL A 98 -25.53 8.49 -15.69
N HIS A 99 -26.52 9.31 -16.03
CA HIS A 99 -27.84 9.34 -15.41
C HIS A 99 -28.43 7.92 -15.42
N VAL A 100 -28.65 7.33 -14.25
CA VAL A 100 -29.36 6.06 -14.14
C VAL A 100 -30.84 6.35 -14.31
N GLU A 101 -31.31 6.14 -15.53
CA GLU A 101 -32.72 6.16 -15.85
C GLU A 101 -33.40 4.91 -15.25
N LYS A 102 -34.47 5.15 -14.51
CA LYS A 102 -35.24 4.18 -13.75
C LYS A 102 -36.29 3.50 -14.64
N PRO A 103 -36.35 2.17 -14.74
CA PRO A 103 -37.53 1.51 -15.27
C PRO A 103 -38.56 1.26 -14.15
N SER A 104 -39.78 1.77 -14.36
CA SER A 104 -40.97 1.52 -13.52
C SER A 104 -41.79 0.33 -14.02
N LYS A 105 -42.35 -0.42 -13.04
CA LYS A 105 -43.56 -1.29 -13.08
C LYS A 105 -43.48 -2.54 -13.98
N VAL A 106 -44.06 -3.71 -13.65
CA VAL A 106 -45.39 -4.10 -13.13
C VAL A 106 -45.34 -5.59 -12.68
N PRO A 107 -46.41 -6.31 -12.22
CA PRO A 107 -47.59 -5.98 -11.41
C PRO A 107 -47.74 -6.87 -10.15
N THR A 108 -48.56 -6.37 -9.23
CA THR A 108 -49.09 -6.93 -7.99
C THR A 108 -50.03 -8.12 -8.22
N LYS A 109 -49.94 -9.17 -7.38
CA LYS A 109 -51.05 -10.11 -7.15
C LYS A 109 -51.28 -10.28 -5.65
N ASN A 110 -52.47 -9.86 -5.22
CA ASN A 110 -52.97 -9.97 -3.84
C ASN A 110 -53.14 -11.44 -3.43
N SER A 111 -52.80 -11.75 -2.18
CA SER A 111 -53.50 -12.75 -1.38
C SER A 111 -53.50 -12.27 0.08
N THR A 112 -54.70 -12.20 0.63
CA THR A 112 -55.11 -11.64 1.92
C THR A 112 -54.69 -12.54 3.11
N PRO A 113 -54.81 -12.03 4.36
CA PRO A 113 -53.96 -12.42 5.49
C PRO A 113 -54.54 -13.55 6.33
N VAL A 114 -53.67 -14.33 6.99
CA VAL A 114 -54.05 -15.18 8.13
C VAL A 114 -53.18 -14.78 9.33
N THR A 115 -53.86 -14.29 10.35
CA THR A 115 -53.34 -13.84 11.64
C THR A 115 -52.94 -15.02 12.51
N VAL A 116 -51.68 -15.06 12.96
CA VAL A 116 -51.26 -15.70 14.22
C VAL A 116 -50.17 -14.80 14.84
N PRO A 117 -50.30 -14.35 16.10
CA PRO A 117 -49.30 -13.50 16.73
C PRO A 117 -48.19 -14.33 17.36
N ALA A 118 -46.96 -14.15 16.88
CA ALA A 118 -45.75 -14.57 17.57
C ALA A 118 -44.81 -13.36 17.67
N GLN A 119 -44.68 -12.83 18.88
CA GLN A 119 -43.70 -11.81 19.25
C GLN A 119 -42.29 -12.33 18.96
N ILE A 120 -41.65 -11.75 17.94
CA ILE A 120 -40.20 -11.73 17.80
C ILE A 120 -39.84 -10.25 17.64
N SER A 121 -39.02 -9.77 18.57
CA SER A 121 -38.47 -8.41 18.59
C SER A 121 -37.75 -8.14 17.26
N GLN A 122 -38.39 -7.37 16.39
CA GLN A 122 -37.80 -6.87 15.15
C GLN A 122 -37.27 -5.47 15.40
N ASN A 123 -35.97 -5.36 15.72
CA ASN A 123 -35.26 -4.18 15.23
C ASN A 123 -35.24 -4.28 13.70
N PRO A 124 -35.64 -3.23 12.97
CA PRO A 124 -35.65 -3.26 11.51
C PRO A 124 -34.25 -3.59 10.96
N PRO A 125 -34.13 -4.33 9.85
CA PRO A 125 -32.85 -4.45 9.15
C PRO A 125 -32.46 -3.05 8.70
N GLU A 126 -31.42 -2.51 9.34
CA GLU A 126 -30.88 -1.20 9.01
C GLU A 126 -30.45 -1.22 7.55
N LYS A 127 -31.10 -0.36 6.76
CA LYS A 127 -30.80 -0.12 5.35
C LYS A 127 -29.30 0.15 5.19
N PRO A 128 -28.63 -0.35 4.13
CA PRO A 128 -27.27 0.08 3.81
C PRO A 128 -27.32 1.55 3.36
N GLY A 129 -27.09 2.46 4.30
CA GLY A 129 -27.05 3.90 4.09
C GLY A 129 -25.61 4.41 4.19
N ILE A 130 -25.07 4.83 3.05
CA ILE A 130 -24.11 5.93 2.86
C ILE A 130 -22.78 5.82 3.64
N GLN A 131 -21.77 5.32 2.92
CA GLN A 131 -20.32 5.55 3.04
C GLN A 131 -19.87 6.30 4.31
N ALA A 132 -19.50 5.55 5.35
CA ALA A 132 -18.68 6.09 6.43
C ALA A 132 -17.37 6.58 5.81
N GLU A 133 -17.09 7.87 5.89
CA GLU A 133 -15.71 8.36 5.81
C GLU A 133 -14.91 7.55 6.82
N THR A 134 -14.03 6.70 6.32
CA THR A 134 -13.27 5.74 7.11
C THR A 134 -12.65 6.46 8.32
N ASP A 135 -13.01 6.05 9.55
CA ASP A 135 -12.46 6.61 10.79
C ASP A 135 -10.98 6.18 10.94
N TRP A 136 -10.11 6.93 10.26
CA TRP A 136 -8.68 6.66 10.22
C TRP A 136 -8.03 6.95 11.57
N LYS A 137 -7.11 6.08 11.97
CA LYS A 137 -6.31 6.19 13.17
C LYS A 137 -4.84 6.09 12.82
N TRP A 138 -3.99 6.69 13.64
CA TRP A 138 -2.56 6.55 13.49
C TRP A 138 -2.13 5.09 13.65
N PRO A 139 -1.33 4.54 12.71
CA PRO A 139 -0.91 3.14 12.75
C PRO A 139 0.25 2.88 13.72
N ALA A 140 0.94 3.94 14.17
CA ALA A 140 2.03 3.93 15.13
C ALA A 140 2.14 5.30 15.85
N ASN A 141 2.73 5.31 17.04
CA ASN A 141 2.78 6.49 17.91
C ASN A 141 4.00 7.41 17.65
N GLY A 142 5.04 6.92 17.00
CA GLY A 142 6.27 7.70 16.80
C GLY A 142 6.12 8.91 15.88
N ARG A 143 7.18 9.72 15.76
CA ARG A 143 7.20 10.98 15.00
C ARG A 143 7.35 10.74 13.50
N LEU A 144 6.93 11.71 12.69
CA LEU A 144 7.18 11.69 11.25
C LEU A 144 8.65 11.98 10.94
N ILE A 145 9.24 11.14 10.10
CA ILE A 145 10.62 11.29 9.58
C ILE A 145 10.70 11.22 8.05
N GLY A 146 9.56 11.00 7.39
CA GLY A 146 9.43 10.99 5.94
C GLY A 146 8.00 11.34 5.55
N TYR A 147 7.86 12.02 4.42
CA TYR A 147 6.59 12.59 3.96
C TYR A 147 6.26 12.11 2.55
N PHE A 148 4.98 12.14 2.21
CA PHE A 148 4.52 11.86 0.86
C PHE A 148 5.07 12.92 -0.11
N SER A 149 5.50 12.49 -1.30
CA SER A 149 5.95 13.39 -2.36
C SER A 149 5.77 12.77 -3.74
N THR A 150 5.10 13.49 -4.63
CA THR A 150 5.04 13.15 -6.06
C THR A 150 6.22 13.68 -6.86
N LYS A 151 7.03 14.57 -6.26
CA LYS A 151 8.26 15.14 -6.84
C LYS A 151 9.46 14.28 -6.44
N LYS A 152 10.52 14.28 -7.24
CA LYS A 152 11.75 13.53 -6.92
C LYS A 152 12.45 14.11 -5.67
N PRO A 153 12.93 13.27 -4.73
CA PRO A 153 12.71 11.82 -4.66
C PRO A 153 11.24 11.49 -4.33
N VAL A 154 10.65 10.56 -5.08
CA VAL A 154 9.23 10.19 -4.94
C VAL A 154 9.05 9.37 -3.66
N SER A 155 8.04 9.70 -2.87
CA SER A 155 7.61 8.94 -1.70
C SER A 155 6.11 8.71 -1.76
N LYS A 156 5.68 7.46 -1.62
CA LYS A 156 4.28 7.04 -1.78
C LYS A 156 3.48 7.07 -0.48
N GLY A 157 4.11 7.47 0.62
CA GLY A 157 3.53 7.45 1.95
C GLY A 157 4.34 8.28 2.94
N ILE A 158 4.12 8.01 4.22
CA ILE A 158 4.84 8.63 5.33
C ILE A 158 5.72 7.61 6.04
N ASP A 159 6.81 8.09 6.63
CA ASP A 159 7.65 7.29 7.52
C ASP A 159 7.46 7.73 8.96
N ILE A 160 7.16 6.77 9.83
CA ILE A 160 6.92 6.98 11.26
C ILE A 160 8.02 6.26 12.05
N THR A 161 8.67 6.98 12.97
CA THR A 161 9.67 6.37 13.85
C THR A 161 9.04 5.31 14.75
N GLY A 162 9.85 4.38 15.24
CA GLY A 162 9.43 3.49 16.32
C GLY A 162 10.59 2.66 16.83
N SER A 163 10.32 1.84 17.83
CA SER A 163 11.26 0.85 18.34
C SER A 163 11.09 -0.49 17.63
N LEU A 164 12.17 -1.27 17.51
CA LEU A 164 12.09 -2.62 16.95
C LEU A 164 11.13 -3.46 17.81
N GLY A 165 10.12 -4.07 17.18
CA GLY A 165 9.09 -4.86 17.88
C GLY A 165 7.89 -4.04 18.38
N GLU A 166 7.92 -2.70 18.27
CA GLU A 166 6.80 -1.85 18.67
C GLU A 166 5.54 -2.17 17.84
N SER A 167 4.36 -2.05 18.45
CA SER A 167 3.11 -2.45 17.81
C SER A 167 2.74 -1.56 16.62
N VAL A 168 2.38 -2.18 15.50
CA VAL A 168 1.73 -1.54 14.35
C VAL A 168 0.27 -1.92 14.35
N SER A 169 -0.61 -0.93 14.25
CA SER A 169 -2.06 -1.10 14.29
C SER A 169 -2.73 -0.79 12.95
N ALA A 170 -3.83 -1.47 12.64
CA ALA A 170 -4.64 -1.14 11.48
C ALA A 170 -5.21 0.27 11.62
N ALA A 171 -4.92 1.14 10.65
CA ALA A 171 -5.39 2.52 10.64
C ALA A 171 -6.92 2.60 10.56
N ALA A 172 -7.57 1.61 9.94
CA ALA A 172 -9.02 1.51 9.91
C ALA A 172 -9.47 0.05 9.81
N ALA A 173 -10.76 -0.21 10.02
CA ALA A 173 -11.33 -1.55 9.86
C ALA A 173 -11.28 -1.99 8.39
N GLY A 174 -11.10 -3.28 8.13
CA GLY A 174 -10.99 -3.79 6.77
C GLY A 174 -10.66 -5.27 6.70
N THR A 175 -10.31 -5.73 5.50
CA THR A 175 -9.87 -7.10 5.24
C THR A 175 -8.42 -7.09 4.77
N VAL A 176 -7.58 -7.96 5.33
CA VAL A 176 -6.19 -8.12 4.90
C VAL A 176 -6.19 -8.78 3.52
N VAL A 177 -5.68 -8.08 2.51
CA VAL A 177 -5.62 -8.56 1.12
C VAL A 177 -4.21 -9.00 0.71
N TYR A 178 -3.20 -8.72 1.54
CA TYR A 178 -1.85 -9.21 1.37
C TYR A 178 -1.12 -9.21 2.71
N ALA A 179 -0.36 -10.27 2.98
CA ALA A 179 0.49 -10.40 4.17
C ALA A 179 1.74 -11.23 3.83
N GLY A 180 2.87 -10.57 3.56
CA GLY A 180 4.10 -11.27 3.16
C GLY A 180 5.24 -10.38 2.71
N GLN A 181 6.21 -10.98 1.98
CA GLN A 181 7.50 -10.36 1.59
C GLN A 181 7.74 -10.27 0.07
N GLY A 182 6.82 -10.74 -0.77
CA GLY A 182 6.94 -10.79 -2.23
C GLY A 182 6.90 -9.44 -2.96
N LEU A 183 6.72 -8.33 -2.24
CA LEU A 183 6.72 -6.97 -2.82
C LEU A 183 8.06 -6.29 -2.54
N ARG A 184 8.89 -6.20 -3.58
CA ARG A 184 10.22 -5.58 -3.54
C ARG A 184 10.14 -4.14 -3.05
N GLY A 185 11.08 -3.75 -2.19
CA GLY A 185 11.16 -2.41 -1.60
C GLY A 185 10.34 -2.22 -0.33
N TYR A 186 9.41 -3.13 -0.01
CA TYR A 186 8.56 -3.00 1.19
C TYR A 186 8.99 -3.90 2.36
N GLY A 187 9.85 -4.90 2.12
CA GLY A 187 10.16 -5.92 3.13
C GLY A 187 8.90 -6.71 3.52
N ASN A 188 8.76 -7.04 4.80
CA ASN A 188 7.49 -7.54 5.33
C ASN A 188 6.41 -6.46 5.23
N LEU A 189 5.30 -6.82 4.61
CA LEU A 189 4.24 -5.90 4.28
C LEU A 189 2.86 -6.53 4.56
N VAL A 190 1.99 -5.71 5.15
CA VAL A 190 0.56 -5.96 5.25
C VAL A 190 -0.17 -4.93 4.38
N ILE A 191 -1.14 -5.36 3.58
CA ILE A 191 -2.07 -4.47 2.86
C ILE A 191 -3.49 -4.78 3.32
N ILE A 192 -4.23 -3.76 3.73
CA ILE A 192 -5.62 -3.86 4.18
C ILE A 192 -6.52 -3.14 3.18
N LYS A 193 -7.59 -3.80 2.74
CA LYS A 193 -8.71 -3.20 2.00
C LYS A 193 -9.77 -2.74 2.98
N HIS A 194 -10.05 -1.45 3.00
CA HIS A 194 -11.08 -0.87 3.88
C HIS A 194 -12.45 -0.89 3.20
N ASP A 195 -12.48 -0.52 1.93
CA ASP A 195 -13.66 -0.54 1.08
C ASP A 195 -13.22 -0.66 -0.38
N ASP A 196 -14.07 -0.31 -1.35
CA ASP A 196 -13.68 -0.32 -2.76
C ASP A 196 -12.79 0.88 -3.12
N THR A 197 -12.84 1.96 -2.39
CA THR A 197 -12.05 3.16 -2.66
C THR A 197 -10.65 3.08 -2.06
N TYR A 198 -10.52 2.56 -0.84
CA TYR A 198 -9.33 2.72 0.01
C TYR A 198 -8.61 1.41 0.35
N LEU A 199 -7.30 1.45 0.16
CA LEU A 199 -6.33 0.47 0.68
C LEU A 199 -5.32 1.19 1.59
N SER A 200 -4.77 0.48 2.58
CA SER A 200 -3.61 0.93 3.35
C SER A 200 -2.50 -0.12 3.36
N ALA A 201 -1.24 0.32 3.47
CA ALA A 201 -0.07 -0.55 3.52
C ALA A 201 0.83 -0.22 4.71
N TYR A 202 1.38 -1.27 5.33
CA TYR A 202 2.22 -1.23 6.52
C TYR A 202 3.50 -2.02 6.25
N ALA A 203 4.57 -1.31 5.92
CA ALA A 203 5.79 -1.90 5.41
C ALA A 203 6.95 -1.84 6.42
N HIS A 204 8.04 -2.53 6.07
CA HIS A 204 9.26 -2.67 6.88
C HIS A 204 9.05 -3.34 8.25
N THR A 205 7.95 -4.07 8.41
CA THR A 205 7.61 -4.71 9.69
C THR A 205 8.61 -5.81 10.06
N SER A 206 8.88 -6.04 11.34
CA SER A 206 9.74 -7.15 11.78
C SER A 206 8.97 -8.47 11.81
N ARG A 207 7.68 -8.40 12.16
CA ARG A 207 6.78 -9.53 12.26
C ARG A 207 5.38 -9.15 11.77
N ILE A 208 4.75 -10.04 11.02
CA ILE A 208 3.35 -9.94 10.61
C ILE A 208 2.53 -10.83 11.55
N LEU A 209 1.41 -10.30 12.07
CA LEU A 209 0.56 -10.96 13.07
C LEU A 209 -0.82 -11.36 12.53
N VAL A 210 -1.11 -11.00 11.28
CA VAL A 210 -2.37 -11.28 10.59
C VAL A 210 -2.14 -12.10 9.33
N ARG A 211 -3.20 -12.73 8.83
CA ARG A 211 -3.17 -13.51 7.58
C ARG A 211 -4.02 -12.87 6.50
N GLU A 212 -3.76 -13.25 5.24
CA GLU A 212 -4.67 -12.89 4.15
C GLU A 212 -6.11 -13.35 4.47
N GLN A 213 -7.10 -12.59 3.96
CA GLN A 213 -8.54 -12.74 4.19
C GLN A 213 -9.03 -12.50 5.62
N GLU A 214 -8.13 -12.19 6.57
CA GLU A 214 -8.51 -11.83 7.94
C GLU A 214 -9.22 -10.47 8.00
N VAL A 215 -10.32 -10.38 8.73
CA VAL A 215 -11.03 -9.11 9.00
C VAL A 215 -10.45 -8.48 10.26
N VAL A 216 -10.08 -7.20 10.18
CA VAL A 216 -9.43 -6.45 11.26
C VAL A 216 -10.23 -5.20 11.61
N LYS A 217 -10.17 -4.78 12.87
CA LYS A 217 -10.78 -3.54 13.36
C LYS A 217 -9.78 -2.39 13.35
N ALA A 218 -10.27 -1.14 13.28
CA ALA A 218 -9.43 0.03 13.49
C ALA A 218 -8.75 -0.02 14.87
N GLY A 219 -7.42 0.15 14.91
CA GLY A 219 -6.59 0.04 16.11
C GLY A 219 -6.19 -1.39 16.50
N GLN A 220 -6.61 -2.42 15.78
CA GLN A 220 -6.14 -3.79 16.02
C GLN A 220 -4.65 -3.91 15.70
N LYS A 221 -3.86 -4.55 16.57
CA LYS A 221 -2.44 -4.86 16.30
C LYS A 221 -2.36 -5.86 15.15
N ILE A 222 -1.62 -5.51 14.10
CA ILE A 222 -1.48 -6.33 12.88
C ILE A 222 -0.05 -6.75 12.58
N ALA A 223 0.93 -6.03 13.12
CA ALA A 223 2.34 -6.27 12.88
C ALA A 223 3.19 -5.62 13.98
N GLU A 224 4.50 -5.74 13.83
CA GLU A 224 5.51 -5.10 14.69
C GLU A 224 6.48 -4.29 13.83
N ILE A 225 6.89 -3.11 14.30
CA ILE A 225 7.84 -2.23 13.62
C ILE A 225 9.17 -2.97 13.46
N GLY A 226 9.82 -2.76 12.32
CA GLY A 226 11.11 -3.35 12.01
C GLY A 226 11.91 -2.50 11.04
N SER A 227 12.83 -3.18 10.35
CA SER A 227 13.72 -2.59 9.34
C SER A 227 13.86 -3.49 8.12
N THR A 228 12.92 -4.41 7.86
CA THR A 228 13.04 -5.32 6.71
C THR A 228 12.97 -4.55 5.41
N GLY A 229 13.93 -4.75 4.51
CA GLY A 229 13.96 -4.07 3.21
C GLY A 229 14.30 -2.58 3.26
N THR A 230 14.78 -2.07 4.41
CA THR A 230 15.23 -0.68 4.59
C THR A 230 16.46 -0.64 5.53
N ASP A 231 17.09 0.52 5.68
CA ASP A 231 18.29 0.72 6.51
C ASP A 231 18.00 1.27 7.91
N LYS A 232 16.73 1.56 8.21
CA LYS A 232 16.29 2.18 9.47
C LYS A 232 15.11 1.43 10.09
N VAL A 233 15.03 1.45 11.41
CA VAL A 233 13.84 0.99 12.14
C VAL A 233 12.75 2.06 11.99
N LYS A 234 11.74 1.78 11.17
CA LYS A 234 10.63 2.69 10.86
C LYS A 234 9.42 1.91 10.38
N LEU A 235 8.24 2.51 10.51
CA LEU A 235 7.06 2.09 9.76
C LEU A 235 6.95 2.98 8.52
N HIS A 236 6.89 2.38 7.33
CA HIS A 236 6.43 3.08 6.13
C HIS A 236 4.93 2.79 5.95
N PHE A 237 4.12 3.84 5.91
CA PHE A 237 2.66 3.77 5.84
C PHE A 237 2.15 4.48 4.58
N GLU A 238 1.36 3.77 3.77
CA GLU A 238 0.71 4.34 2.58
C GLU A 238 -0.82 4.23 2.70
N ILE A 239 -1.52 5.21 2.12
CA ILE A 239 -2.93 5.11 1.76
C ILE A 239 -3.03 5.19 0.25
N ARG A 240 -3.85 4.31 -0.35
CA ARG A 240 -4.18 4.38 -1.77
C ARG A 240 -5.67 4.58 -1.97
N ARG A 241 -6.01 5.54 -2.83
CA ARG A 241 -7.36 5.82 -3.30
C ARG A 241 -7.47 5.39 -4.75
N ASN A 242 -8.36 4.46 -5.06
CA ASN A 242 -8.53 3.90 -6.41
C ASN A 242 -7.19 3.41 -7.01
N GLY A 243 -6.41 2.68 -6.20
CA GLY A 243 -5.11 2.14 -6.59
C GLY A 243 -3.94 3.13 -6.64
N LYS A 244 -4.19 4.44 -6.52
CA LYS A 244 -3.14 5.48 -6.55
C LYS A 244 -2.74 5.92 -5.15
N PRO A 245 -1.44 6.11 -4.86
CA PRO A 245 -0.98 6.64 -3.58
C PRO A 245 -1.43 8.10 -3.41
N VAL A 246 -1.89 8.42 -2.21
CA VAL A 246 -2.32 9.75 -1.77
C VAL A 246 -1.59 10.10 -0.48
N ASP A 247 -1.53 11.38 -0.12
CA ASP A 247 -0.87 11.81 1.12
C ASP A 247 -1.66 11.29 2.34
N PRO A 248 -1.09 10.40 3.18
CA PRO A 248 -1.78 9.90 4.37
C PRO A 248 -2.16 10.99 5.38
N LEU A 249 -1.45 12.12 5.39
CA LEU A 249 -1.73 13.22 6.32
C LEU A 249 -3.04 13.97 6.01
N GLU A 250 -3.60 13.80 4.80
CA GLU A 250 -4.93 14.31 4.46
C GLU A 250 -6.07 13.48 5.07
N TYR A 251 -5.77 12.27 5.56
CA TYR A 251 -6.76 11.31 6.06
C TYR A 251 -6.59 11.02 7.55
N LEU A 252 -5.36 11.02 8.05
CA LEU A 252 -5.07 10.76 9.46
C LEU A 252 -5.51 11.96 10.32
N PRO A 253 -5.99 11.71 11.56
CA PRO A 253 -6.39 12.78 12.45
C PRO A 253 -5.19 13.64 12.82
N SER A 254 -5.41 14.95 12.97
CA SER A 254 -4.35 15.87 13.39
C SER A 254 -3.78 15.44 14.75
N ARG A 255 -2.45 15.42 14.88
CA ARG A 255 -1.80 15.25 16.18
C ARG A 255 -1.74 16.59 16.87
N SER A 256 -2.45 16.74 17.98
CA SER A 256 -2.17 17.81 18.94
C SER A 256 -0.76 17.56 19.48
N GLY A 257 0.16 18.47 19.16
CA GLY A 257 1.55 18.42 19.61
C GLY A 257 1.72 18.60 21.10
#